data_AF-A0A814JTM6-F1
#
_entry.id   AF-A0A814JTM6-F1
#
_cell.length_a   1.000
_cell.length_b   1.000
_cell.length_c   1.000
_cell.angle_alpha   90.00
_cell.angle_beta   90.00
_cell.angle_gamma   90.00
#
_symmetry.space_group_name_H-M   'P 1'
#
loop_
_entity.id
_entity.type
_entity.pdbx_description
1 polymer ?
#
loop_
_entity_poly.entity_id
_entity_poly.type
_entity_poly.pdbx_seq_one_letter_code
_entity_poly.pdbx_strand_id
1 'polypeptide(L)'
;MVTEAELKGEDISPSKDGGVLKEIIKEGYGDEKPVTNDKVFVHYVGTLLDGTKFDSSRDRNQKFEFELGKGTVIKAWDIGVATMKRGEICRLICKPEYAYGEQGSGDKIGPNATLIFEIELFDFIGDDISEGKDQSIIRRILTRGEGWAKPSDDSVVEISLKGIHENRVFDERKVKFTVGEGFLKNIPDGLEYAVTRMTKGEHSQLKLKSKAIFGLEKFNIPKNAHVEYIVTLHDFEKGVDKWSISDAEKLEQSEKLKKRAAELIKDGHYRVACKKYKTIAEYLKSPNYEDEKDKNKAHMLKLTTQTNMALCHLKLGEHAQCIRACDAALELDPKNEKSFFRRGQSQMSMSSFEEAIKDFEEVLKLNPLNDVAKQHIETCQEKLKAYHQTEKQLYAKMFAKMSKENEKTNIQSTNGETKTNEQNINETTSSN
;
A
#
# COMPACT_ATOMS: atom_id res chain seq x y z
N MET A 1 17.74 -19.70 -53.43
CA MET A 1 17.53 -20.65 -52.31
C MET A 1 18.75 -20.54 -51.43
N VAL A 2 18.58 -20.24 -50.15
CA VAL A 2 19.70 -20.23 -49.19
C VAL A 2 19.84 -21.67 -48.69
N THR A 3 21.01 -22.27 -48.84
CA THR A 3 21.27 -23.61 -48.29
C THR A 3 21.56 -23.50 -46.79
N GLU A 4 21.28 -24.55 -46.00
CA GLU A 4 21.57 -24.53 -44.55
C GLU A 4 23.05 -24.26 -44.24
N ALA A 5 23.96 -24.59 -45.16
CA ALA A 5 25.39 -24.31 -45.04
C ALA A 5 25.77 -22.82 -45.20
N GLU A 6 24.89 -21.99 -45.76
CA GLU A 6 25.11 -20.55 -45.99
C GLU A 6 24.53 -19.67 -44.88
N LEU A 7 23.79 -20.28 -43.95
CA LEU A 7 23.16 -19.61 -42.83
C LEU A 7 24.21 -19.24 -41.77
N LYS A 8 24.48 -17.94 -41.62
CA LYS A 8 25.43 -17.38 -40.66
C LYS A 8 24.68 -16.81 -39.46
N GLY A 9 25.22 -17.05 -38.26
CA GLY A 9 24.70 -16.49 -37.01
C GLY A 9 25.47 -17.04 -35.82
N GLU A 10 25.41 -16.33 -34.70
CA GLU A 10 25.90 -16.80 -33.41
C GLU A 10 24.98 -17.91 -32.92
N ASP A 11 25.54 -19.07 -32.55
CA ASP A 11 24.77 -20.14 -31.91
C ASP A 11 24.44 -19.76 -30.46
N ILE A 12 23.15 -19.52 -30.21
CA ILE A 12 22.62 -19.14 -28.90
C ILE A 12 21.85 -20.27 -28.23
N SER A 13 21.87 -21.50 -28.77
CA SER A 13 21.22 -22.63 -28.12
C SER A 13 21.92 -22.99 -26.80
N PRO A 14 21.18 -23.44 -25.76
CA PRO A 14 21.78 -23.83 -24.49
C PRO A 14 22.83 -24.94 -24.61
N SER A 15 22.63 -25.89 -25.53
CA SER A 15 23.49 -27.04 -25.80
C SER A 15 24.61 -26.76 -26.80
N LYS A 16 24.65 -25.58 -27.43
CA LYS A 16 25.59 -25.24 -28.51
C LYS A 16 25.60 -26.26 -29.66
N ASP A 17 24.40 -26.65 -30.08
CA ASP A 17 24.12 -27.65 -31.12
C ASP A 17 23.78 -27.03 -32.49
N GLY A 18 23.91 -25.71 -32.63
CA GLY A 18 23.52 -24.96 -33.82
C GLY A 18 22.01 -24.98 -34.08
N GLY A 19 21.19 -25.31 -33.08
CA GLY A 19 19.73 -25.39 -33.21
C GLY A 19 19.03 -24.04 -33.27
N VAL A 20 19.66 -22.99 -32.72
CA VAL A 20 19.15 -21.62 -32.74
C VAL A 20 20.30 -20.68 -33.06
N LEU A 21 20.36 -20.19 -34.30
CA LEU A 21 21.36 -19.21 -34.73
C LEU A 21 20.75 -17.81 -34.76
N LYS A 22 21.49 -16.82 -34.30
CA LYS A 22 21.08 -15.42 -34.28
C LYS A 22 22.04 -14.53 -35.07
N GLU A 23 21.48 -13.66 -35.89
CA GLU A 23 22.19 -12.58 -36.57
C GLU A 23 21.53 -11.25 -36.23
N ILE A 24 22.29 -10.28 -35.70
CA ILE A 24 21.78 -8.95 -35.43
C ILE A 24 21.77 -8.15 -36.74
N ILE A 25 20.58 -7.70 -37.16
CA ILE A 25 20.39 -6.85 -38.35
C ILE A 25 20.52 -5.38 -37.96
N LYS A 26 19.95 -5.02 -36.80
CA LYS A 26 20.02 -3.68 -36.22
C LYS A 26 20.22 -3.77 -34.72
N GLU A 27 21.26 -3.12 -34.22
CA GLU A 27 21.53 -3.02 -32.80
C GLU A 27 20.39 -2.32 -32.05
N GLY A 28 20.07 -2.85 -30.86
CA GLY A 28 19.19 -2.19 -29.91
C GLY A 28 19.91 -1.16 -29.04
N TYR A 29 19.20 -0.59 -28.09
CA TYR A 29 19.72 0.39 -27.13
C TYR A 29 19.50 -0.06 -25.68
N GLY A 30 20.28 0.53 -24.77
CA GLY A 30 20.33 0.13 -23.36
C GLY A 30 21.03 -1.21 -23.15
N ASP A 31 21.15 -1.62 -21.89
CA ASP A 31 21.78 -2.89 -21.51
C ASP A 31 20.80 -3.90 -20.91
N GLU A 32 19.56 -3.49 -20.63
CA GLU A 32 18.51 -4.39 -20.19
C GLU A 32 18.06 -5.31 -21.33
N LYS A 33 17.92 -6.59 -21.03
CA LYS A 33 17.32 -7.63 -21.89
C LYS A 33 16.09 -8.19 -21.19
N PRO A 34 15.05 -8.66 -21.91
CA PRO A 34 13.89 -9.26 -21.28
C PRO A 34 14.28 -10.55 -20.53
N VAL A 35 13.66 -10.77 -19.38
CA VAL A 35 13.86 -11.98 -18.57
C VAL A 35 12.58 -12.81 -18.53
N THR A 36 12.68 -14.04 -18.07
CA THR A 36 11.53 -14.94 -17.96
C THR A 36 10.37 -14.29 -17.17
N ASN A 37 9.16 -14.45 -17.71
CA ASN A 37 7.90 -13.81 -17.30
C ASN A 37 7.71 -12.34 -17.69
N ASP A 38 8.69 -11.67 -18.31
CA ASP A 38 8.44 -10.36 -18.89
C ASP A 38 7.40 -10.49 -20.03
N LYS A 39 6.49 -9.52 -20.09
CA LYS A 39 5.61 -9.34 -21.24
C LYS A 39 6.40 -8.61 -22.32
N VAL A 40 6.66 -9.26 -23.45
CA VAL A 40 7.44 -8.71 -24.57
C VAL A 40 6.55 -8.28 -25.73
N PHE A 41 6.97 -7.25 -26.46
CA PHE A 41 6.23 -6.66 -27.57
C PHE A 41 7.10 -6.67 -28.83
N VAL A 42 6.71 -7.46 -29.84
CA VAL A 42 7.54 -7.67 -31.04
C VAL A 42 6.74 -7.46 -32.33
N HIS A 43 7.45 -7.09 -33.40
CA HIS A 43 7.04 -7.45 -34.75
C HIS A 43 7.88 -8.60 -35.28
N TYR A 44 7.31 -9.38 -36.20
CA TYR A 44 8.05 -10.45 -36.86
C TYR A 44 7.57 -10.74 -38.29
N VAL A 45 8.46 -11.39 -39.03
CA VAL A 45 8.18 -12.06 -40.32
C VAL A 45 8.77 -13.46 -40.25
N GLY A 46 7.95 -14.49 -40.47
CA GLY A 46 8.34 -15.90 -40.48
C GLY A 46 8.34 -16.47 -41.90
N THR A 47 9.46 -17.07 -42.29
CA THR A 47 9.69 -17.67 -43.62
C THR A 47 10.31 -19.05 -43.51
N LEU A 48 10.02 -19.91 -44.50
CA LEU A 48 10.75 -21.16 -44.72
C LEU A 48 12.10 -20.89 -45.40
N LEU A 49 12.99 -21.90 -45.46
CA LEU A 49 14.31 -21.79 -46.12
C LEU A 49 14.25 -21.38 -47.60
N ASP A 50 13.16 -21.74 -48.29
CA ASP A 50 12.92 -21.37 -49.69
C ASP A 50 12.48 -19.90 -49.86
N GLY A 51 12.25 -19.17 -48.75
CA GLY A 51 11.78 -17.79 -48.70
C GLY A 51 10.26 -17.65 -48.61
N THR A 52 9.50 -18.75 -48.62
CA THR A 52 8.04 -18.72 -48.51
C THR A 52 7.62 -18.16 -47.16
N LYS A 53 6.94 -17.01 -47.15
CA LYS A 53 6.39 -16.39 -45.94
C LYS A 53 5.17 -17.17 -45.46
N PHE A 54 5.25 -17.75 -44.27
CA PHE A 54 4.13 -18.48 -43.67
C PHE A 54 3.28 -17.58 -42.74
N ASP A 55 3.90 -16.62 -42.07
CA ASP A 55 3.22 -15.70 -41.14
C ASP A 55 3.98 -14.38 -40.93
N SER A 56 3.27 -13.29 -40.63
CA SER A 56 3.86 -12.01 -40.24
C SER A 56 2.90 -11.15 -39.44
N SER A 57 3.38 -10.58 -38.33
CA SER A 57 2.60 -9.59 -37.58
C SER A 57 2.58 -8.21 -38.24
N ARG A 58 3.52 -7.92 -39.16
CA ARG A 58 3.55 -6.67 -39.92
C ARG A 58 2.38 -6.60 -40.91
N ASP A 59 2.02 -7.72 -41.54
CA ASP A 59 0.86 -7.81 -42.43
C ASP A 59 -0.46 -7.48 -41.71
N ARG A 60 -0.50 -7.71 -40.39
CA ARG A 60 -1.65 -7.39 -39.53
C ARG A 60 -1.61 -5.99 -38.92
N ASN A 61 -0.51 -5.27 -39.07
CA ASN A 61 -0.25 -3.97 -38.45
C ASN A 61 -0.52 -3.95 -36.92
N GLN A 62 -0.29 -5.09 -36.26
CA GLN A 62 -0.49 -5.25 -34.81
C GLN A 62 0.73 -5.95 -34.22
N LYS A 63 1.30 -5.38 -33.16
CA LYS A 63 2.41 -6.01 -32.43
C LYS A 63 1.93 -7.30 -31.80
N PHE A 64 2.79 -8.31 -31.86
CA PHE A 64 2.56 -9.56 -31.14
C PHE A 64 3.10 -9.42 -29.73
N GLU A 65 2.29 -9.79 -28.75
CA GLU A 65 2.65 -9.78 -27.33
C GLU A 65 2.61 -11.19 -26.77
N PHE A 66 3.61 -11.54 -25.97
CA PHE A 66 3.66 -12.82 -25.27
C PHE A 66 4.47 -12.73 -23.98
N GLU A 67 4.35 -13.74 -23.11
CA GLU A 67 5.14 -13.86 -21.88
C GLU A 67 6.37 -14.74 -22.14
N LEU A 68 7.56 -14.18 -21.95
CA LEU A 68 8.82 -14.85 -22.27
C LEU A 68 9.11 -16.02 -21.31
N GLY A 69 9.56 -17.16 -21.85
CA GLY A 69 10.02 -18.31 -21.09
C GLY A 69 8.91 -19.13 -20.42
N LYS A 70 7.67 -19.00 -20.92
CA LYS A 70 6.51 -19.82 -20.49
C LYS A 70 6.13 -20.90 -21.52
N GLY A 71 6.86 -21.04 -22.62
CA GLY A 71 6.52 -22.00 -23.67
C GLY A 71 5.22 -21.67 -24.42
N THR A 72 4.83 -20.40 -24.43
CA THR A 72 3.69 -19.90 -25.24
C THR A 72 4.06 -19.70 -26.71
N VAL A 73 5.36 -19.67 -26.99
CA VAL A 73 5.98 -19.61 -28.31
C VAL A 73 6.94 -20.78 -28.48
N ILE A 74 7.47 -20.98 -29.69
CA ILE A 74 8.48 -22.02 -29.94
C ILE A 74 9.74 -21.80 -29.09
N LYS A 75 10.45 -22.88 -28.74
CA LYS A 75 11.65 -22.82 -27.89
C LYS A 75 12.69 -21.84 -28.40
N ALA A 76 12.89 -21.78 -29.72
CA ALA A 76 13.83 -20.86 -30.35
C ALA A 76 13.52 -19.38 -30.06
N TRP A 77 12.23 -19.02 -29.94
CA TRP A 77 11.83 -17.66 -29.59
C TRP A 77 12.08 -17.34 -28.11
N ASP A 78 11.77 -18.27 -27.21
CA ASP A 78 12.06 -18.11 -25.78
C ASP A 78 13.57 -17.92 -25.53
N ILE A 79 14.42 -18.60 -26.32
CA ILE A 79 15.88 -18.44 -26.29
C ILE A 79 16.30 -17.12 -26.96
N GLY A 80 15.83 -16.86 -28.18
CA GLY A 80 16.29 -15.75 -29.01
C GLY A 80 15.89 -14.39 -28.46
N VAL A 81 14.61 -14.19 -28.12
CA VAL A 81 14.10 -12.90 -27.63
C VAL A 81 14.73 -12.53 -26.29
N ALA A 82 15.07 -13.51 -25.44
CA ALA A 82 15.79 -13.28 -24.18
C ALA A 82 17.19 -12.65 -24.37
N THR A 83 17.77 -12.75 -25.56
CA THR A 83 19.09 -12.16 -25.86
C THR A 83 19.00 -10.73 -26.41
N MET A 84 17.82 -10.27 -26.80
CA MET A 84 17.63 -9.02 -27.54
C MET A 84 17.61 -7.78 -26.62
N LYS A 85 18.11 -6.66 -27.14
CA LYS A 85 17.95 -5.32 -26.54
C LYS A 85 16.70 -4.62 -27.11
N ARG A 86 16.22 -3.58 -26.42
CA ARG A 86 15.10 -2.76 -26.91
C ARG A 86 15.48 -2.11 -28.25
N GLY A 87 14.56 -2.11 -29.20
CA GLY A 87 14.74 -1.60 -30.57
C GLY A 87 15.61 -2.47 -31.47
N GLU A 88 16.12 -3.61 -30.99
CA GLU A 88 16.93 -4.53 -31.78
C GLU A 88 16.07 -5.22 -32.86
N ILE A 89 16.66 -5.40 -34.04
CA ILE A 89 16.14 -6.27 -35.09
C ILE A 89 17.14 -7.40 -35.29
N CYS A 90 16.70 -8.64 -35.15
CA CYS A 90 17.53 -9.81 -35.41
C CYS A 90 16.86 -10.81 -36.35
N ARG A 91 17.67 -11.65 -36.98
CA ARG A 91 17.25 -12.86 -37.67
C ARG A 91 17.54 -14.06 -36.79
N LEU A 92 16.53 -14.88 -36.54
CA LEU A 92 16.65 -16.18 -35.90
C LEU A 92 16.47 -17.29 -36.93
N ILE A 93 17.33 -18.30 -36.84
CA ILE A 93 17.27 -19.51 -37.64
C ILE A 93 17.04 -20.65 -36.67
N CYS A 94 15.90 -21.33 -36.84
CA CYS A 94 15.35 -22.24 -35.86
C CYS A 94 15.25 -23.63 -36.48
N LYS A 95 16.10 -24.56 -36.01
CA LYS A 95 15.96 -25.97 -36.38
C LYS A 95 14.67 -26.58 -35.81
N PRO A 96 14.17 -27.69 -36.39
CA PRO A 96 12.89 -28.28 -36.02
C PRO A 96 12.76 -28.62 -34.53
N GLU A 97 13.84 -29.07 -33.88
CA GLU A 97 13.87 -29.46 -32.46
C GLU A 97 13.56 -28.29 -31.51
N TYR A 98 13.80 -27.07 -31.99
CA TYR A 98 13.52 -25.80 -31.32
C TYR A 98 12.30 -25.07 -31.89
N ALA A 99 11.64 -25.66 -32.89
CA ALA A 99 10.44 -25.17 -33.55
C ALA A 99 9.27 -26.16 -33.37
N TYR A 100 8.74 -26.73 -34.46
CA TYR A 100 7.57 -27.61 -34.46
C TYR A 100 7.90 -29.10 -34.70
N GLY A 101 9.17 -29.46 -34.80
CA GLY A 101 9.65 -30.83 -34.90
C GLY A 101 9.11 -31.62 -36.10
N GLU A 102 9.07 -32.94 -35.96
CA GLU A 102 8.62 -33.89 -36.99
C GLU A 102 7.15 -33.72 -37.39
N GLN A 103 6.33 -33.11 -36.54
CA GLN A 103 4.89 -32.95 -36.81
C GLN A 103 4.59 -31.71 -37.67
N GLY A 104 5.45 -30.69 -37.62
CA GLY A 104 5.16 -29.41 -38.26
C GLY A 104 4.00 -28.67 -37.58
N SER A 105 3.37 -27.73 -38.30
CA SER A 105 2.25 -26.94 -37.78
C SER A 105 1.31 -26.46 -38.88
N GLY A 106 0.06 -26.93 -38.81
CA GLY A 106 -0.98 -26.62 -39.79
C GLY A 106 -0.59 -26.98 -41.23
N ASP A 107 -1.15 -26.28 -42.20
CA ASP A 107 -0.91 -26.58 -43.62
C ASP A 107 0.34 -25.89 -44.18
N LYS A 108 0.92 -24.94 -43.44
CA LYS A 108 2.01 -24.08 -43.94
C LYS A 108 3.40 -24.53 -43.51
N ILE A 109 3.51 -25.21 -42.37
CA ILE A 109 4.79 -25.64 -41.81
C ILE A 109 4.83 -27.16 -41.83
N GLY A 110 5.63 -27.71 -42.74
CA GLY A 110 5.78 -29.16 -42.88
C GLY A 110 6.61 -29.80 -41.76
N PRO A 111 6.63 -31.15 -41.71
CA PRO A 111 7.55 -31.94 -40.89
C PRO A 111 8.99 -31.48 -41.00
N ASN A 112 9.70 -31.40 -39.87
CA ASN A 112 11.13 -31.10 -39.81
C ASN A 112 11.54 -29.82 -40.56
N ALA A 113 10.67 -28.81 -40.57
CA ALA A 113 10.95 -27.53 -41.22
C ALA A 113 11.90 -26.66 -40.38
N THR A 114 13.02 -26.24 -40.98
CA THR A 114 13.85 -25.14 -40.48
C THR A 114 13.16 -23.80 -40.78
N LEU A 115 12.97 -22.98 -39.74
CA LEU A 115 12.26 -21.70 -39.84
C LEU A 115 13.24 -20.53 -39.72
N ILE A 116 12.99 -19.47 -40.49
CA ILE A 116 13.71 -18.20 -40.40
C ILE A 116 12.72 -17.13 -39.93
N PHE A 117 13.07 -16.43 -38.86
CA PHE A 117 12.30 -15.29 -38.35
C PHE A 117 13.15 -14.03 -38.37
N GLU A 118 12.62 -12.94 -38.93
CA GLU A 118 13.08 -11.59 -38.61
C GLU A 118 12.21 -11.06 -37.47
N ILE A 119 12.82 -10.62 -36.36
CA ILE A 119 12.12 -10.16 -35.16
C ILE A 119 12.62 -8.77 -34.79
N GLU A 120 11.70 -7.84 -34.53
CA GLU A 120 11.95 -6.50 -33.99
C GLU A 120 11.38 -6.42 -32.57
N LEU A 121 12.23 -6.24 -31.56
CA LEU A 121 11.82 -6.08 -30.16
C LEU A 121 11.56 -4.61 -29.85
N PHE A 122 10.30 -4.25 -29.58
CA PHE A 122 9.95 -2.86 -29.24
C PHE A 122 10.14 -2.59 -27.76
N ASP A 123 9.58 -3.44 -26.91
CA ASP A 123 9.46 -3.21 -25.48
C ASP A 123 9.34 -4.54 -24.73
N PHE A 124 9.64 -4.50 -23.44
CA PHE A 124 9.32 -5.55 -22.49
C PHE A 124 8.98 -4.94 -21.13
N ILE A 125 8.00 -5.48 -20.45
CA ILE A 125 7.53 -4.96 -19.16
C ILE A 125 7.53 -6.11 -18.16
N GLY A 126 8.05 -5.84 -16.96
CA GLY A 126 7.97 -6.79 -15.85
C GLY A 126 6.54 -7.01 -15.36
N ASP A 127 6.37 -7.95 -14.44
CA ASP A 127 5.06 -8.25 -13.84
C ASP A 127 4.65 -7.11 -12.89
N ASP A 128 3.48 -6.53 -13.13
CA ASP A 128 2.87 -5.58 -12.21
C ASP A 128 2.25 -6.34 -11.05
N ILE A 129 2.93 -6.36 -9.91
CA ILE A 129 2.47 -7.08 -8.73
C ILE A 129 1.62 -6.23 -7.80
N SER A 130 1.34 -4.96 -8.13
CA SER A 130 0.51 -4.09 -7.28
C SER A 130 -0.92 -4.63 -7.14
N GLU A 131 -1.54 -4.42 -5.97
CA GLU A 131 -2.90 -4.93 -5.66
C GLU A 131 -3.98 -4.47 -6.65
N GLY A 132 -3.83 -3.27 -7.22
CA GLY A 132 -4.77 -2.69 -8.18
C GLY A 132 -4.31 -2.73 -9.63
N LYS A 133 -3.19 -3.41 -9.94
CA LYS A 133 -2.52 -3.34 -11.25
C LYS A 133 -2.31 -1.89 -11.72
N ASP A 134 -1.92 -1.03 -10.78
CA ASP A 134 -1.74 0.42 -10.97
C ASP A 134 -0.31 0.79 -11.40
N GLN A 135 0.49 -0.21 -11.76
CA GLN A 135 1.90 -0.09 -12.18
C GLN A 135 2.82 0.50 -11.10
N SER A 136 2.38 0.58 -9.84
CA SER A 136 3.19 1.14 -8.75
C SER A 136 4.33 0.23 -8.29
N ILE A 137 4.24 -1.07 -8.59
CA ILE A 137 5.22 -2.10 -8.23
C ILE A 137 5.43 -3.02 -9.43
N ILE A 138 6.47 -2.76 -10.23
CA ILE A 138 6.85 -3.63 -11.35
C ILE A 138 8.01 -4.51 -10.91
N ARG A 139 7.88 -5.83 -11.08
CA ARG A 139 8.89 -6.80 -10.69
C ARG A 139 9.43 -7.56 -11.90
N ARG A 140 10.75 -7.74 -11.93
CA ARG A 140 11.45 -8.61 -12.88
C ARG A 140 12.30 -9.61 -12.10
N ILE A 141 12.03 -10.89 -12.30
CA ILE A 141 12.74 -11.97 -11.60
C ILE A 141 14.04 -12.26 -12.38
N LEU A 142 15.17 -11.89 -11.79
CA LEU A 142 16.49 -12.08 -12.40
C LEU A 142 17.00 -13.50 -12.14
N THR A 143 16.79 -14.02 -10.93
CA THR A 143 17.05 -15.41 -10.56
C THR A 143 15.84 -15.96 -9.82
N ARG A 144 15.32 -17.10 -10.26
CA ARG A 144 14.20 -17.76 -9.60
C ARG A 144 14.62 -18.29 -8.23
N GLY A 145 13.77 -18.11 -7.23
CA GLY A 145 13.93 -18.76 -5.94
C GLY A 145 13.45 -20.22 -5.97
N GLU A 146 13.68 -20.90 -4.86
CA GLU A 146 13.36 -22.29 -4.62
C GLU A 146 12.04 -22.44 -3.84
N GLY A 147 11.35 -23.55 -4.08
CA GLY A 147 10.08 -23.85 -3.43
C GLY A 147 8.94 -22.91 -3.82
N TRP A 148 7.80 -23.06 -3.15
CA TRP A 148 6.56 -22.32 -3.42
C TRP A 148 6.13 -21.43 -2.24
N ALA A 149 6.77 -21.61 -1.09
CA ALA A 149 6.47 -20.85 0.11
C ALA A 149 6.92 -19.40 -0.05
N LYS A 150 6.08 -18.48 0.44
CA LYS A 150 6.34 -17.03 0.41
C LYS A 150 6.17 -16.45 1.81
N PRO A 151 6.87 -15.36 2.14
CA PRO A 151 6.62 -14.62 3.38
C PRO A 151 5.18 -14.12 3.45
N SER A 152 4.63 -14.08 4.66
CA SER A 152 3.31 -13.51 4.95
C SER A 152 3.42 -12.43 6.03
N ASP A 153 2.31 -11.82 6.43
CA ASP A 153 2.25 -11.01 7.65
C ASP A 153 2.95 -11.72 8.81
N ASP A 154 3.71 -10.95 9.59
CA ASP A 154 4.49 -11.41 10.74
C ASP A 154 5.60 -12.44 10.44
N SER A 155 5.84 -12.79 9.17
CA SER A 155 7.06 -13.52 8.79
C SER A 155 8.31 -12.72 9.13
N VAL A 156 9.34 -13.41 9.59
CA VAL A 156 10.66 -12.80 9.76
C VAL A 156 11.48 -13.09 8.51
N VAL A 157 11.80 -12.05 7.76
CA VAL A 157 12.52 -12.15 6.48
C VAL A 157 13.94 -11.65 6.61
N GLU A 158 14.86 -12.25 5.87
CA GLU A 158 16.23 -11.78 5.71
C GLU A 158 16.48 -11.47 4.23
N ILE A 159 16.71 -10.19 3.92
CA ILE A 159 16.92 -9.73 2.55
C ILE A 159 18.25 -8.98 2.41
N SER A 160 18.86 -9.07 1.23
CA SER A 160 19.80 -8.04 0.77
C SER A 160 19.05 -7.10 -0.15
N LEU A 161 19.25 -5.80 0.01
CA LEU A 161 18.65 -4.78 -0.83
C LEU A 161 19.68 -3.78 -1.33
N LYS A 162 19.42 -3.21 -2.50
CA LYS A 162 20.12 -2.07 -3.08
C LYS A 162 19.11 -1.14 -3.74
N GLY A 163 18.82 -0.01 -3.12
CA GLY A 163 17.94 1.05 -3.60
C GLY A 163 18.71 2.06 -4.44
N ILE A 164 18.19 2.35 -5.63
CA ILE A 164 18.78 3.23 -6.65
C ILE A 164 17.74 4.27 -7.05
N HIS A 165 18.15 5.53 -7.13
CA HIS A 165 17.33 6.63 -7.65
C HIS A 165 18.23 7.54 -8.48
N GLU A 166 17.84 7.83 -9.73
CA GLU A 166 18.64 8.66 -10.66
C GLU A 166 20.11 8.22 -10.75
N ASN A 167 20.35 6.91 -10.88
CA ASN A 167 21.67 6.27 -10.91
C ASN A 167 22.51 6.39 -9.62
N ARG A 168 21.95 6.97 -8.55
CA ARG A 168 22.58 7.01 -7.22
C ARG A 168 22.05 5.89 -6.33
N VAL A 169 22.96 5.09 -5.78
CA VAL A 169 22.64 4.14 -4.70
C VAL A 169 22.38 4.93 -3.42
N PHE A 170 21.20 4.80 -2.83
CA PHE A 170 20.81 5.52 -1.60
C PHE A 170 20.66 4.61 -0.38
N ASP A 171 20.50 3.30 -0.58
CA ASP A 171 20.46 2.30 0.50
C ASP A 171 21.02 0.98 -0.04
N GLU A 172 22.04 0.40 0.60
CA GLU A 172 22.60 -0.90 0.21
C GLU A 172 23.04 -1.64 1.47
N ARG A 173 22.33 -2.71 1.81
CA ARG A 173 22.57 -3.48 3.05
C ARG A 173 21.85 -4.81 3.06
N LYS A 174 22.27 -5.66 3.99
CA LYS A 174 21.51 -6.83 4.45
C LYS A 174 20.66 -6.43 5.66
N VAL A 175 19.41 -6.87 5.71
CA VAL A 175 18.48 -6.52 6.78
C VAL A 175 17.55 -7.69 7.10
N LYS A 176 17.40 -7.97 8.41
CA LYS A 176 16.39 -8.89 8.96
C LYS A 176 15.27 -8.06 9.58
N PHE A 177 14.03 -8.32 9.19
CA PHE A 177 12.86 -7.60 9.72
C PHE A 177 11.60 -8.47 9.69
N THR A 178 10.59 -8.07 10.44
CA THR A 178 9.27 -8.71 10.46
C THR A 178 8.36 -8.03 9.46
N VAL A 179 7.72 -8.79 8.58
CA VAL A 179 6.75 -8.26 7.61
C VAL A 179 5.60 -7.57 8.35
N GLY A 180 5.31 -6.33 7.94
CA GLY A 180 4.41 -5.39 8.61
C GLY A 180 5.12 -4.42 9.57
N GLU A 181 6.42 -4.61 9.79
CA GLU A 181 7.31 -3.74 10.57
C GLU A 181 8.48 -3.19 9.73
N GLY A 182 8.50 -3.40 8.41
CA GLY A 182 9.58 -2.98 7.52
C GLY A 182 9.91 -1.49 7.60
N PHE A 183 8.89 -0.64 7.77
CA PHE A 183 9.10 0.80 7.90
C PHE A 183 10.01 1.18 9.10
N LEU A 184 10.04 0.38 10.19
CA LEU A 184 10.98 0.58 11.32
C LEU A 184 12.44 0.42 10.90
N LYS A 185 12.66 -0.31 9.80
CA LYS A 185 13.97 -0.52 9.20
C LYS A 185 14.16 0.36 7.96
N ASN A 186 13.31 1.35 7.71
CA ASN A 186 13.30 2.19 6.50
C ASN A 186 13.08 1.38 5.21
N ILE A 187 12.25 0.34 5.29
CA ILE A 187 11.78 -0.41 4.12
C ILE A 187 10.46 0.22 3.67
N PRO A 188 10.34 0.69 2.42
CA PRO A 188 9.09 1.26 1.93
C PRO A 188 8.03 0.17 1.72
N ASP A 189 6.75 0.55 1.85
CA ASP A 189 5.62 -0.38 1.80
C ASP A 189 5.61 -1.23 0.52
N GLY A 190 5.99 -0.64 -0.63
CA GLY A 190 6.06 -1.36 -1.90
C GLY A 190 7.14 -2.44 -1.94
N LEU A 191 8.30 -2.19 -1.32
CA LEU A 191 9.37 -3.18 -1.21
C LEU A 191 8.97 -4.31 -0.26
N GLU A 192 8.41 -3.95 0.90
CA GLU A 192 7.91 -4.95 1.87
C GLU A 192 6.83 -5.83 1.22
N TYR A 193 5.86 -5.23 0.53
CA TYR A 193 4.84 -5.95 -0.20
C TYR A 193 5.45 -6.87 -1.28
N ALA A 194 6.41 -6.37 -2.06
CA ALA A 194 7.07 -7.17 -3.08
C ALA A 194 7.75 -8.41 -2.48
N VAL A 195 8.41 -8.29 -1.32
CA VAL A 195 9.03 -9.41 -0.61
C VAL A 195 8.02 -10.51 -0.25
N THR A 196 6.77 -10.18 0.08
CA THR A 196 5.70 -11.18 0.30
C THR A 196 5.30 -11.96 -0.96
N ARG A 197 5.75 -11.51 -2.14
CA ARG A 197 5.51 -12.19 -3.42
C ARG A 197 6.72 -13.00 -3.90
N MET A 198 7.83 -12.96 -3.16
CA MET A 198 9.08 -13.64 -3.50
C MET A 198 9.17 -15.03 -2.88
N THR A 199 9.93 -15.94 -3.50
CA THR A 199 10.32 -17.23 -2.90
C THR A 199 11.76 -17.19 -2.36
N LYS A 200 12.13 -18.14 -1.50
CA LYS A 200 13.47 -18.21 -0.91
C LYS A 200 14.54 -18.32 -2.00
N GLY A 201 15.59 -17.52 -1.92
CA GLY A 201 16.65 -17.44 -2.93
C GLY A 201 16.30 -16.59 -4.16
N GLU A 202 15.08 -16.06 -4.27
CA GLU A 202 14.69 -15.20 -5.41
C GLU A 202 15.52 -13.92 -5.41
N HIS A 203 16.06 -13.58 -6.58
CA HIS A 203 16.76 -12.32 -6.86
C HIS A 203 15.95 -11.53 -7.89
N SER A 204 15.50 -10.34 -7.53
CA SER A 204 14.54 -9.57 -8.32
C SER A 204 14.94 -8.10 -8.41
N GLN A 205 14.66 -7.51 -9.58
CA GLN A 205 14.64 -6.07 -9.80
C GLN A 205 13.21 -5.57 -9.60
N LEU A 206 13.04 -4.50 -8.84
CA LEU A 206 11.76 -3.86 -8.55
C LEU A 206 11.83 -2.41 -9.00
N LYS A 207 10.84 -1.94 -9.75
CA LYS A 207 10.63 -0.52 -10.04
C LYS A 207 9.41 -0.05 -9.27
N LEU A 208 9.62 0.87 -8.32
CA LEU A 208 8.60 1.39 -7.40
C LEU A 208 8.30 2.86 -7.70
N LYS A 209 7.03 3.26 -7.56
CA LYS A 209 6.59 4.66 -7.69
C LYS A 209 5.35 4.97 -6.84
N SER A 210 5.01 6.25 -6.74
CA SER A 210 3.77 6.71 -6.07
C SER A 210 3.70 6.26 -4.59
N LYS A 211 2.57 5.69 -4.14
CA LYS A 211 2.41 5.18 -2.76
C LYS A 211 3.40 4.08 -2.38
N ALA A 212 3.98 3.37 -3.35
CA ALA A 212 4.90 2.26 -3.10
C ALA A 212 6.25 2.71 -2.53
N ILE A 213 6.57 4.00 -2.61
CA ILE A 213 7.84 4.58 -2.12
C ILE A 213 7.68 5.39 -0.81
N PHE A 214 6.51 5.31 -0.17
CA PHE A 214 6.31 5.92 1.16
C PHE A 214 7.28 5.29 2.17
N GLY A 215 7.89 6.12 3.03
CA GLY A 215 8.93 5.69 3.97
C GLY A 215 10.37 5.98 3.52
N LEU A 216 10.57 6.56 2.33
CA LEU A 216 11.90 6.95 1.82
C LEU A 216 12.27 8.41 2.11
N GLU A 217 11.50 9.14 2.91
CA GLU A 217 11.73 10.56 3.21
C GLU A 217 13.12 10.82 3.80
N LYS A 218 13.63 9.88 4.62
CA LYS A 218 14.97 9.93 5.21
C LYS A 218 16.10 9.97 4.17
N PHE A 219 15.87 9.44 2.98
CA PHE A 219 16.85 9.37 1.90
C PHE A 219 16.77 10.56 0.93
N ASN A 220 15.96 11.58 1.26
CA ASN A 220 15.68 12.75 0.42
C ASN A 220 15.14 12.35 -0.97
N ILE A 221 14.30 11.31 -1.02
CA ILE A 221 13.65 10.87 -2.25
C ILE A 221 12.31 11.61 -2.40
N PRO A 222 12.05 12.30 -3.53
CA PRO A 222 10.77 12.96 -3.77
C PRO A 222 9.58 11.99 -3.76
N LYS A 223 8.40 12.44 -3.30
CA LYS A 223 7.20 11.59 -3.18
C LYS A 223 6.67 11.05 -4.51
N ASN A 224 7.00 11.70 -5.62
CA ASN A 224 6.64 11.31 -6.98
C ASN A 224 7.80 10.65 -7.74
N ALA A 225 8.90 10.33 -7.06
CA ALA A 225 10.05 9.70 -7.66
C ALA A 225 9.75 8.28 -8.16
N HIS A 226 10.59 7.84 -9.09
CA HIS A 226 10.77 6.44 -9.42
C HIS A 226 12.04 5.95 -8.75
N VAL A 227 11.95 4.83 -8.04
CA VAL A 227 13.12 4.18 -7.45
C VAL A 227 13.19 2.74 -7.91
N GLU A 228 14.41 2.26 -8.03
CA GLU A 228 14.70 0.88 -8.35
C GLU A 228 15.26 0.19 -7.11
N TYR A 229 14.86 -1.05 -6.88
CA TYR A 229 15.47 -1.92 -5.89
C TYR A 229 15.96 -3.20 -6.55
N ILE A 230 17.21 -3.56 -6.29
CA ILE A 230 17.69 -4.92 -6.48
C ILE A 230 17.59 -5.62 -5.12
N VAL A 231 16.82 -6.70 -5.06
CA VAL A 231 16.53 -7.42 -3.81
C VAL A 231 16.78 -8.91 -3.96
N THR A 232 17.37 -9.50 -2.93
CA THR A 232 17.47 -10.96 -2.77
C THR A 232 16.78 -11.35 -1.48
N LEU A 233 15.81 -12.27 -1.55
CA LEU A 233 15.23 -12.92 -0.37
C LEU A 233 16.10 -14.12 0.01
N HIS A 234 16.94 -14.00 1.04
CA HIS A 234 17.85 -15.10 1.43
C HIS A 234 17.12 -16.20 2.17
N ASP A 235 16.33 -15.82 3.16
CA ASP A 235 15.56 -16.77 3.96
C ASP A 235 14.36 -16.07 4.61
N PHE A 236 13.40 -16.88 5.07
CA PHE A 236 12.34 -16.39 5.92
C PHE A 236 11.77 -17.48 6.84
N GLU A 237 11.36 -17.04 8.02
CA GLU A 237 10.54 -17.83 8.95
C GLU A 237 9.07 -17.46 8.69
N LYS A 238 8.22 -18.45 8.47
CA LYS A 238 6.78 -18.20 8.22
C LYS A 238 6.14 -17.57 9.45
N GLY A 239 5.32 -16.54 9.20
CA GLY A 239 4.43 -16.00 10.20
C GLY A 239 3.38 -17.03 10.59
N VAL A 240 2.69 -16.75 11.70
CA VAL A 240 1.59 -17.58 12.17
C VAL A 240 0.41 -17.44 11.21
N ASP A 241 -0.12 -18.56 10.72
CA ASP A 241 -1.35 -18.54 9.94
C ASP A 241 -2.55 -18.27 10.86
N LYS A 242 -3.16 -17.09 10.67
CA LYS A 242 -4.25 -16.58 11.50
C LYS A 242 -5.49 -17.48 11.47
N TRP A 243 -5.66 -18.29 10.42
CA TRP A 243 -6.83 -19.16 10.24
C TRP A 243 -6.67 -20.53 10.87
N SER A 244 -5.44 -20.97 11.15
CA SER A 244 -5.15 -22.33 11.61
C SER A 244 -4.78 -22.42 13.09
N ILE A 245 -4.82 -21.32 13.84
CA ILE A 245 -4.46 -21.30 15.26
C ILE A 245 -5.65 -21.62 16.17
N SER A 246 -5.40 -22.53 17.11
CA SER A 246 -6.30 -22.85 18.22
C SER A 246 -6.46 -21.67 19.18
N ASP A 247 -7.48 -21.68 20.02
CA ASP A 247 -7.71 -20.61 21.00
C ASP A 247 -6.58 -20.52 22.05
N ALA A 248 -5.99 -21.65 22.43
CA ALA A 248 -4.82 -21.71 23.31
C ALA A 248 -3.60 -21.05 22.66
N GLU A 249 -3.34 -21.33 21.38
CA GLU A 249 -2.26 -20.70 20.63
C GLU A 249 -2.51 -19.20 20.44
N LYS A 250 -3.75 -18.78 20.15
CA LYS A 250 -4.14 -17.35 20.10
C LYS A 250 -3.78 -16.63 21.40
N LEU A 251 -4.01 -17.27 22.55
CA LEU A 251 -3.70 -16.70 23.86
C LEU A 251 -2.18 -16.56 24.06
N GLU A 252 -1.39 -17.56 23.66
CA GLU A 252 0.07 -17.50 23.71
C GLU A 252 0.65 -16.44 22.76
N GLN A 253 0.16 -16.39 21.52
CA GLN A 253 0.57 -15.39 20.53
C GLN A 253 0.19 -13.98 20.97
N SER A 254 -0.96 -13.81 21.62
CA SER A 254 -1.38 -12.53 22.18
C SER A 254 -0.40 -11.99 23.22
N GLU A 255 0.18 -12.86 24.07
CA GLU A 255 1.22 -12.45 25.03
C GLU A 255 2.52 -12.03 24.32
N LYS A 256 2.93 -12.74 23.27
CA LYS A 256 4.11 -12.38 22.46
C LYS A 256 3.92 -11.02 21.79
N LEU A 257 2.75 -10.82 21.15
CA LEU A 257 2.38 -9.56 20.51
C LEU A 257 2.31 -8.42 21.53
N LYS A 258 1.75 -8.66 22.73
CA LYS A 258 1.68 -7.66 23.80
C LYS A 258 3.07 -7.20 24.23
N LYS A 259 4.03 -8.12 24.40
CA LYS A 259 5.42 -7.79 24.75
C LYS A 259 6.06 -6.92 23.66
N ARG A 260 5.95 -7.35 22.40
CA ARG A 260 6.47 -6.60 21.26
C ARG A 260 5.83 -5.22 21.13
N ALA A 261 4.51 -5.12 21.31
CA ALA A 261 3.79 -3.84 21.26
C ALA A 261 4.21 -2.89 22.40
N ALA A 262 4.53 -3.41 23.58
CA ALA A 262 5.05 -2.61 24.68
C ALA A 262 6.44 -2.03 24.38
N GLU A 263 7.32 -2.80 23.73
CA GLU A 263 8.61 -2.30 23.22
C GLU A 263 8.40 -1.19 22.19
N LEU A 264 7.50 -1.40 21.23
CA LEU A 264 7.16 -0.40 20.21
C LEU A 264 6.63 0.90 20.83
N ILE A 265 5.81 0.82 21.88
CA ILE A 265 5.36 2.00 22.65
C ILE A 265 6.54 2.73 23.27
N LYS A 266 7.49 2.00 23.87
CA LYS A 266 8.69 2.58 24.50
C LYS A 266 9.55 3.31 23.48
N ASP A 267 9.64 2.77 22.26
CA ASP A 267 10.38 3.36 21.14
C ASP A 267 9.59 4.48 20.41
N GLY A 268 8.37 4.79 20.85
CA GLY A 268 7.53 5.84 20.26
C GLY A 268 6.79 5.43 18.98
N HIS A 269 6.81 4.16 18.62
CA HIS A 269 6.17 3.61 17.42
C HIS A 269 4.69 3.24 17.65
N TYR A 270 3.90 4.22 18.10
CA TYR A 270 2.50 4.04 18.52
C TYR A 270 1.60 3.43 17.43
N ARG A 271 1.79 3.82 16.16
CA ARG A 271 0.97 3.30 15.05
C ARG A 271 1.13 1.79 14.85
N VAL A 272 2.34 1.26 15.02
CA VAL A 272 2.62 -0.19 14.89
C VAL A 272 2.12 -0.93 16.11
N ALA A 273 2.41 -0.38 17.29
CA ALA A 273 1.92 -0.95 18.54
C ALA A 273 0.39 -1.10 18.48
N CYS A 274 -0.32 -0.08 17.98
CA CYS A 274 -1.75 -0.12 17.77
C CYS A 274 -2.18 -1.24 16.80
N LYS A 275 -1.46 -1.46 15.69
CA LYS A 275 -1.73 -2.59 14.78
C LYS A 275 -1.60 -3.94 15.50
N LYS A 276 -0.54 -4.13 16.29
CA LYS A 276 -0.34 -5.36 17.07
C LYS A 276 -1.44 -5.58 18.10
N TYR A 277 -1.85 -4.53 18.82
CA TYR A 277 -2.98 -4.62 19.76
C TYR A 277 -4.32 -4.91 19.06
N LYS A 278 -4.53 -4.37 17.85
CA LYS A 278 -5.71 -4.72 17.06
C LYS A 278 -5.74 -6.22 16.72
N THR A 279 -4.62 -6.81 16.36
CA THR A 279 -4.51 -8.28 16.15
C THR A 279 -4.81 -9.06 17.42
N ILE A 280 -4.35 -8.59 18.59
CA ILE A 280 -4.70 -9.22 19.88
C ILE A 280 -6.22 -9.13 20.12
N ALA A 281 -6.85 -7.98 19.87
CA ALA A 281 -8.29 -7.82 20.02
C ALA A 281 -9.09 -8.76 19.09
N GLU A 282 -8.61 -8.97 17.86
CA GLU A 282 -9.19 -9.93 16.91
C GLU A 282 -9.08 -11.37 17.41
N TYR A 283 -7.91 -11.78 17.90
CA TYR A 283 -7.69 -13.11 18.49
C TYR A 283 -8.58 -13.37 19.71
N LEU A 284 -8.86 -12.34 20.50
CA LEU A 284 -9.63 -12.45 21.74
C LEU A 284 -11.11 -12.09 21.57
N LYS A 285 -11.64 -11.89 20.36
CA LYS A 285 -13.02 -11.41 20.15
C LYS A 285 -14.08 -12.35 20.72
N SER A 286 -13.97 -13.65 20.43
CA SER A 286 -14.94 -14.68 20.85
C SER A 286 -14.21 -15.94 21.31
N PRO A 287 -13.50 -15.89 22.45
CA PRO A 287 -12.72 -17.03 22.89
C PRO A 287 -13.62 -18.10 23.49
N ASN A 288 -13.40 -19.36 23.12
CA ASN A 288 -14.04 -20.50 23.77
C ASN A 288 -13.04 -21.19 24.72
N TYR A 289 -12.66 -20.50 25.80
CA TYR A 289 -11.78 -21.07 26.82
C TYR A 289 -12.61 -21.89 27.81
N GLU A 290 -12.31 -23.18 27.94
CA GLU A 290 -12.93 -24.05 28.94
C GLU A 290 -12.36 -23.79 30.34
N ASP A 291 -11.03 -23.60 30.43
CA ASP A 291 -10.30 -23.38 31.68
C ASP A 291 -10.48 -21.94 32.22
N GLU A 292 -10.80 -21.83 33.51
CA GLU A 292 -11.00 -20.55 34.20
C GLU A 292 -9.73 -19.68 34.27
N LYS A 293 -8.55 -20.30 34.34
CA LYS A 293 -7.25 -19.63 34.26
C LYS A 293 -7.07 -18.93 32.92
N ASP A 294 -7.45 -19.59 31.82
CA ASP A 294 -7.32 -19.04 30.48
C ASP A 294 -8.37 -17.94 30.22
N LYS A 295 -9.59 -18.10 30.75
CA LYS A 295 -10.59 -17.00 30.75
C LYS A 295 -10.07 -15.77 31.48
N ASN A 296 -9.51 -15.95 32.68
CA ASN A 296 -8.94 -14.84 33.45
C ASN A 296 -7.76 -14.19 32.72
N LYS A 297 -6.86 -14.99 32.15
CA LYS A 297 -5.73 -14.49 31.37
C LYS A 297 -6.20 -13.70 30.15
N ALA A 298 -7.19 -14.21 29.42
CA ALA A 298 -7.78 -13.53 28.28
C ALA A 298 -8.48 -12.23 28.67
N HIS A 299 -9.23 -12.21 29.78
CA HIS A 299 -9.86 -11.00 30.30
C HIS A 299 -8.80 -9.92 30.62
N MET A 300 -7.74 -10.28 31.35
CA MET A 300 -6.64 -9.37 31.64
C MET A 300 -5.91 -8.86 30.39
N LEU A 301 -5.74 -9.73 29.37
CA LEU A 301 -5.18 -9.34 28.09
C LEU A 301 -6.08 -8.39 27.31
N LYS A 302 -7.40 -8.63 27.28
CA LYS A 302 -8.37 -7.72 26.68
C LYS A 302 -8.30 -6.33 27.32
N LEU A 303 -8.33 -6.28 28.65
CA LEU A 303 -8.24 -5.02 29.39
C LEU A 303 -6.92 -4.27 29.08
N THR A 304 -5.79 -4.99 29.11
CA THR A 304 -4.48 -4.42 28.78
C THR A 304 -4.44 -3.90 27.35
N THR A 305 -5.02 -4.65 26.42
CA THR A 305 -5.07 -4.32 25.00
C THR A 305 -5.86 -3.04 24.78
N GLN A 306 -7.08 -2.94 25.30
CA GLN A 306 -7.91 -1.74 25.17
C GLN A 306 -7.24 -0.51 25.82
N THR A 307 -6.71 -0.69 27.03
CA THR A 307 -5.99 0.37 27.75
C THR A 307 -4.80 0.88 26.91
N ASN A 308 -3.98 -0.01 26.34
CA ASN A 308 -2.82 0.40 25.56
C ASN A 308 -3.16 0.90 24.14
N MET A 309 -4.25 0.42 23.53
CA MET A 309 -4.79 1.03 22.31
C MET A 309 -5.22 2.48 22.57
N ALA A 310 -5.90 2.76 23.69
CA ALA A 310 -6.24 4.12 24.09
C ALA A 310 -4.99 5.00 24.23
N LEU A 311 -3.91 4.48 24.83
CA LEU A 311 -2.62 5.19 24.89
C LEU A 311 -2.08 5.50 23.49
N CYS A 312 -2.08 4.52 22.58
CA CYS A 312 -1.57 4.71 21.23
C CYS A 312 -2.38 5.78 20.49
N HIS A 313 -3.71 5.68 20.50
CA HIS A 313 -4.59 6.65 19.86
C HIS A 313 -4.45 8.05 20.44
N LEU A 314 -4.34 8.17 21.77
CA LEU A 314 -4.08 9.46 22.43
C LEU A 314 -2.77 10.09 21.94
N LYS A 315 -1.69 9.30 21.83
CA LYS A 315 -0.39 9.78 21.34
C LYS A 315 -0.37 10.11 19.85
N LEU A 316 -1.28 9.51 19.08
CA LEU A 316 -1.49 9.80 17.65
C LEU A 316 -2.47 10.96 17.40
N GLY A 317 -3.12 11.50 18.44
CA GLY A 317 -4.17 12.53 18.30
C GLY A 317 -5.51 12.00 17.78
N GLU A 318 -5.69 10.67 17.75
CA GLU A 318 -6.89 10.00 17.28
C GLU A 318 -7.94 9.91 18.41
N HIS A 319 -8.45 11.06 18.85
CA HIS A 319 -9.24 11.20 20.07
C HIS A 319 -10.52 10.34 20.09
N ALA A 320 -11.25 10.25 18.97
CA ALA A 320 -12.46 9.45 18.90
C ALA A 320 -12.19 7.94 19.07
N GLN A 321 -11.08 7.45 18.51
CA GLN A 321 -10.61 6.07 18.68
C GLN A 321 -10.16 5.82 20.12
N CYS A 322 -9.47 6.80 20.73
CA CYS A 322 -9.06 6.72 22.13
C CYS A 322 -10.27 6.57 23.06
N ILE A 323 -11.32 7.38 22.87
CA ILE A 323 -12.55 7.32 23.68
C ILE A 323 -13.18 5.92 23.58
N ARG A 324 -13.37 5.39 22.36
CA ARG A 324 -13.92 4.03 22.16
C ARG A 324 -13.10 2.94 22.85
N ALA A 325 -11.76 3.03 22.78
CA ALA A 325 -10.89 2.07 23.45
C ALA A 325 -10.98 2.20 24.98
N CYS A 326 -11.12 3.41 25.52
CA CYS A 326 -11.36 3.63 26.94
C CYS A 326 -12.72 3.08 27.39
N ASP A 327 -13.78 3.29 26.61
CA ASP A 327 -15.11 2.76 26.92
C ASP A 327 -15.08 1.23 26.99
N ALA A 328 -14.46 0.58 25.99
CA ALA A 328 -14.28 -0.88 25.99
C ALA A 328 -13.41 -1.38 27.15
N ALA A 329 -12.43 -0.59 27.62
CA ALA A 329 -11.65 -0.92 28.81
C ALA A 329 -12.48 -0.80 30.09
N LEU A 330 -13.34 0.22 30.19
CA LEU A 330 -14.22 0.46 31.34
C LEU A 330 -15.39 -0.53 31.42
N GLU A 331 -15.84 -1.08 30.29
CA GLU A 331 -16.76 -2.23 30.26
C GLU A 331 -16.15 -3.49 30.90
N LEU A 332 -14.82 -3.66 30.78
CA LEU A 332 -14.09 -4.79 31.36
C LEU A 332 -13.71 -4.52 32.82
N ASP A 333 -13.29 -3.30 33.14
CA ASP A 333 -12.92 -2.84 34.48
C ASP A 333 -13.47 -1.44 34.74
N PRO A 334 -14.66 -1.34 35.37
CA PRO A 334 -15.30 -0.05 35.66
C PRO A 334 -14.52 0.87 36.58
N LYS A 335 -13.45 0.39 37.23
CA LYS A 335 -12.61 1.17 38.16
C LYS A 335 -11.22 1.43 37.58
N ASN A 336 -11.07 1.38 36.26
CA ASN A 336 -9.79 1.59 35.62
C ASN A 336 -9.39 3.08 35.56
N GLU A 337 -8.59 3.53 36.53
CA GLU A 337 -8.11 4.93 36.62
C GLU A 337 -7.48 5.43 35.31
N LYS A 338 -6.64 4.60 34.66
CA LYS A 338 -5.94 4.97 33.42
C LYS A 338 -6.90 5.23 32.26
N SER A 339 -8.02 4.51 32.21
CA SER A 339 -8.99 4.62 31.13
C SER A 339 -9.82 5.89 31.27
N PHE A 340 -10.30 6.21 32.48
CA PHE A 340 -10.93 7.49 32.77
C PHE A 340 -9.99 8.66 32.44
N PHE A 341 -8.75 8.61 32.93
CA PHE A 341 -7.79 9.69 32.71
C PHE A 341 -7.52 9.95 31.21
N ARG A 342 -7.32 8.88 30.42
CA ARG A 342 -7.08 8.99 28.97
C ARG A 342 -8.31 9.43 28.19
N ARG A 343 -9.51 9.01 28.61
CA ARG A 343 -10.78 9.41 28.00
C ARG A 343 -11.03 10.90 28.23
N GLY A 344 -10.83 11.37 29.47
CA GLY A 344 -10.91 12.79 29.83
C GLY A 344 -9.91 13.66 29.05
N GLN A 345 -8.66 13.19 28.86
CA GLN A 345 -7.68 13.90 28.02
C GLN A 345 -8.13 14.03 26.55
N SER A 346 -8.75 12.98 26.00
CA SER A 346 -9.26 13.02 24.63
C SER A 346 -10.50 13.91 24.49
N GLN A 347 -11.42 13.85 25.44
CA GLN A 347 -12.61 14.73 25.49
C GLN A 347 -12.20 16.20 25.64
N MET A 348 -11.24 16.50 26.52
CA MET A 348 -10.67 17.85 26.66
C MET A 348 -10.06 18.35 25.34
N SER A 349 -9.38 17.47 24.59
CA SER A 349 -8.81 17.80 23.28
C SER A 349 -9.87 18.02 22.20
N MET A 350 -11.02 17.35 22.33
CA MET A 350 -12.20 17.54 21.48
C MET A 350 -13.12 18.70 21.91
N SER A 351 -12.73 19.46 22.95
CA SER A 351 -13.54 20.54 23.55
C SER A 351 -14.85 20.09 24.22
N SER A 352 -14.99 18.80 24.53
CA SER A 352 -16.06 18.23 25.36
C SER A 352 -15.66 18.35 26.83
N PHE A 353 -15.66 19.58 27.36
CA PHE A 353 -15.06 19.88 28.65
C PHE A 353 -15.88 19.34 29.83
N GLU A 354 -17.22 19.34 29.74
CA GLU A 354 -18.09 18.80 30.78
C GLU A 354 -17.89 17.30 30.97
N GLU A 355 -17.81 16.55 29.87
CA GLU A 355 -17.51 15.12 29.91
C GLU A 355 -16.10 14.87 30.47
N ALA A 356 -15.11 15.68 30.04
CA ALA A 356 -13.74 15.54 30.52
C ALA A 356 -13.63 15.74 32.03
N ILE A 357 -14.35 16.74 32.58
CA ILE A 357 -14.40 16.98 34.03
C ILE A 357 -14.96 15.76 34.76
N LYS A 358 -16.08 15.18 34.28
CA LYS A 358 -16.67 13.98 34.90
C LYS A 358 -15.66 12.83 34.95
N ASP A 359 -14.91 12.61 33.87
CA ASP A 359 -13.89 11.58 33.81
C ASP A 359 -12.73 11.84 34.79
N PHE A 360 -12.26 13.08 34.90
CA PHE A 360 -11.21 13.42 35.87
C PHE A 360 -11.70 13.37 37.33
N GLU A 361 -12.98 13.67 37.59
CA GLU A 361 -13.58 13.47 38.91
C GLU A 361 -13.62 11.99 39.30
N GLU A 362 -13.95 11.08 38.37
CA GLU A 362 -13.83 9.64 38.60
C GLU A 362 -12.39 9.20 38.89
N VAL A 363 -11.40 9.79 38.20
CA VAL A 363 -9.98 9.58 38.53
C VAL A 363 -9.68 10.00 39.97
N LEU A 364 -10.15 11.16 40.42
CA LEU A 364 -9.93 11.64 41.78
C LEU A 364 -10.68 10.85 42.85
N LYS A 365 -11.82 10.25 42.52
CA LYS A 365 -12.51 9.30 43.41
C LYS A 365 -11.67 8.03 43.64
N LEU A 366 -10.98 7.55 42.60
CA LEU A 366 -10.12 6.36 42.67
C LEU A 366 -8.73 6.68 43.27
N ASN A 367 -8.17 7.84 42.93
CA ASN A 367 -6.86 8.30 43.34
C ASN A 367 -6.87 9.81 43.64
N PRO A 368 -7.17 10.21 44.89
CA PRO A 368 -7.25 11.62 45.30
C PRO A 368 -5.93 12.41 45.19
N LEU A 369 -4.80 11.71 45.07
CA LEU A 369 -3.46 12.29 44.98
C LEU A 369 -3.04 12.59 43.52
N ASN A 370 -3.91 12.36 42.55
CA ASN A 370 -3.61 12.66 41.15
C ASN A 370 -3.72 14.16 40.85
N ASP A 371 -2.65 14.91 41.11
CA ASP A 371 -2.63 16.37 40.92
C ASP A 371 -2.80 16.78 39.46
N VAL A 372 -2.40 15.93 38.51
CA VAL A 372 -2.59 16.19 37.08
C VAL A 372 -4.07 16.20 36.71
N ALA A 373 -4.87 15.29 37.31
CA ALA A 373 -6.32 15.29 37.11
C ALA A 373 -6.97 16.57 37.66
N LYS A 374 -6.52 17.07 38.83
CA LYS A 374 -7.00 18.35 39.40
C LYS A 374 -6.70 19.52 38.44
N GLN A 375 -5.47 19.63 37.96
CA GLN A 375 -5.06 20.67 37.01
C GLN A 375 -5.88 20.62 35.71
N HIS A 376 -6.17 19.42 35.20
CA HIS A 376 -7.01 19.26 34.02
C HIS A 376 -8.46 19.69 34.27
N ILE A 377 -9.03 19.42 35.45
CA ILE A 377 -10.36 19.92 35.83
C ILE A 377 -10.37 21.46 35.83
N GLU A 378 -9.40 22.09 36.50
CA GLU A 378 -9.29 23.56 36.55
C GLU A 378 -9.21 24.14 35.14
N THR A 379 -8.35 23.57 34.28
CA THR A 379 -8.20 23.98 32.88
C THR A 379 -9.52 23.85 32.10
N CYS A 380 -10.26 22.76 32.29
CA CYS A 380 -11.55 22.55 31.62
C CYS A 380 -12.59 23.57 32.10
N GLN A 381 -12.64 23.85 33.42
CA GLN A 381 -13.55 24.83 33.99
C GLN A 381 -13.27 26.26 33.48
N GLU A 382 -11.99 26.63 33.35
CA GLU A 382 -11.61 27.92 32.76
C GLU A 382 -12.05 28.04 31.30
N LYS A 383 -11.82 26.99 30.51
CA LYS A 383 -12.26 26.95 29.10
C LYS A 383 -13.78 27.02 28.96
N LEU A 384 -14.53 26.36 29.83
CA LEU A 384 -16.00 26.44 29.86
C LEU A 384 -16.49 27.85 30.19
N LYS A 385 -15.91 28.48 31.21
CA LYS A 385 -16.24 29.87 31.56
C LYS A 385 -15.97 30.81 30.38
N ALA A 386 -14.82 30.66 29.72
CA ALA A 386 -14.46 31.45 28.55
C ALA A 386 -15.41 31.19 27.36
N TYR A 387 -15.80 29.93 27.13
CA TYR A 387 -16.76 29.55 26.10
C TYR A 387 -18.12 30.22 26.32
N HIS A 388 -18.71 30.07 27.52
CA HIS A 388 -19.99 30.69 27.85
C HIS A 388 -19.95 32.21 27.81
N GLN A 389 -18.82 32.83 28.21
CA GLN A 389 -18.65 34.28 28.10
C GLN A 389 -18.65 34.74 26.64
N THR A 390 -17.95 34.00 25.76
CA THR A 390 -17.89 34.27 24.32
C THR A 390 -19.26 34.09 23.68
N GLU A 391 -19.95 33.00 24.01
CA GLU A 391 -21.29 32.68 23.54
C GLU A 391 -22.30 33.77 23.96
N LYS A 392 -22.27 34.19 25.22
CA LYS A 392 -23.10 35.31 25.72
C LYS A 392 -22.86 36.61 24.94
N GLN A 393 -21.60 36.93 24.65
CA GLN A 393 -21.26 38.12 23.86
C GLN A 393 -21.74 38.00 22.41
N LEU A 394 -21.63 36.81 21.81
CA LEU A 394 -22.09 36.55 20.45
C LEU A 394 -23.61 36.72 20.35
N TYR A 395 -24.38 36.09 21.25
CA TYR A 395 -25.82 36.23 21.28
C TYR A 395 -26.24 37.68 21.53
N ALA A 396 -25.61 38.38 22.49
CA ALA A 396 -25.91 39.79 22.74
C ALA A 396 -25.71 40.66 21.48
N LYS A 397 -24.63 40.43 20.71
CA LYS A 397 -24.39 41.12 19.43
C LYS A 397 -25.42 40.75 18.36
N MET A 398 -25.78 39.47 18.24
CA MET A 398 -26.80 39.00 17.30
C MET A 398 -28.17 39.61 17.62
N PHE A 399 -28.60 39.60 18.88
CA PHE A 399 -29.85 40.24 19.33
C PHE A 399 -29.85 41.75 19.05
N ALA A 400 -28.77 42.46 19.37
CA ALA A 400 -28.67 43.89 19.10
C ALA A 400 -28.73 44.20 17.58
N LYS A 401 -28.16 43.35 16.74
CA LYS A 401 -28.24 43.48 15.28
C LYS A 401 -29.66 43.23 14.76
N MET A 402 -30.31 42.16 15.21
CA MET A 402 -31.70 41.84 14.81
C MET A 402 -32.68 42.91 15.26
N SER A 403 -32.51 43.48 16.46
CA SER A 403 -33.34 44.59 16.93
C SER A 403 -33.22 45.81 16.02
N LYS A 404 -31.98 46.17 15.65
CA LYS A 404 -31.71 47.28 14.72
C LYS A 404 -32.23 47.02 13.30
N GLU A 405 -32.21 45.78 12.84
CA GLU A 405 -32.78 45.40 11.54
C GLU A 405 -34.31 45.49 11.58
N ASN A 406 -34.98 44.96 12.61
CA ASN A 406 -36.43 45.08 12.79
C ASN A 406 -36.89 46.54 12.93
N GLU A 407 -36.14 47.39 13.64
CA GLU A 407 -36.42 48.82 13.71
C GLU A 407 -36.35 49.47 12.32
N LYS A 408 -35.35 49.11 11.50
CA LYS A 408 -35.26 49.60 10.11
C LYS A 408 -36.41 49.12 9.24
N THR A 409 -36.85 47.87 9.37
CA THR A 409 -38.01 47.34 8.62
C THR A 409 -39.32 47.98 9.06
N ASN A 410 -39.51 48.23 10.36
CA ASN A 410 -40.69 48.93 10.90
C ASN A 410 -40.75 50.40 10.49
N ILE A 411 -39.60 51.08 10.39
CA ILE A 411 -39.55 52.46 9.86
C ILE A 411 -39.89 52.47 8.35
N GLN A 412 -39.53 51.43 7.59
CA GLN A 412 -39.92 51.32 6.18
C GLN A 412 -41.41 51.00 5.98
N SER A 413 -42.04 50.19 6.84
CA SER A 413 -43.48 49.91 6.76
C SER A 413 -44.35 51.08 7.23
N THR A 414 -43.96 51.79 8.30
CA THR A 414 -44.67 52.99 8.78
C THR A 414 -44.59 54.17 7.80
N ASN A 415 -43.47 54.33 7.07
CA ASN A 415 -43.35 55.28 5.97
C ASN A 415 -44.12 54.86 4.70
N GLY A 416 -44.55 53.60 4.61
CA GLY A 416 -45.46 53.11 3.57
C GLY A 416 -46.93 53.44 3.87
N GLU A 417 -47.34 53.38 5.15
CA GLU A 417 -48.72 53.70 5.57
C GLU A 417 -48.99 55.21 5.72
N THR A 418 -47.97 56.04 5.98
CA THR A 418 -48.15 57.51 5.99
C THR A 418 -48.37 58.09 4.60
N LYS A 419 -47.90 57.44 3.53
CA LYS A 419 -48.15 57.89 2.16
C LYS A 419 -49.57 57.64 1.65
N THR A 420 -50.35 56.75 2.28
CA THR A 420 -51.76 56.51 1.91
C THR A 420 -52.74 57.43 2.64
N ASN A 421 -52.36 58.06 3.75
CA ASN A 421 -53.24 58.99 4.47
C ASN A 421 -53.02 60.48 4.13
N GLU A 422 -51.91 60.85 3.48
CA GLU A 422 -51.67 62.24 3.02
C GLU A 422 -52.27 62.57 1.63
N GLN A 423 -52.91 61.61 0.95
CA GLN A 423 -53.58 61.88 -0.35
C GLN A 423 -55.06 62.27 -0.26
N ASN A 424 -55.66 62.38 0.94
CA ASN A 424 -57.10 62.71 1.08
C ASN A 424 -57.41 64.07 1.70
N ILE A 425 -56.43 64.97 1.82
CA ILE A 425 -56.65 66.34 2.27
C ILE A 425 -55.90 67.29 1.33
N ASN A 426 -56.39 67.46 0.10
CA ASN A 426 -56.20 68.66 -0.73
C ASN A 426 -56.90 68.53 -2.10
N GLU A 427 -58.21 68.30 -2.11
CA GLU A 427 -59.05 68.68 -3.26
C GLU A 427 -60.41 69.17 -2.77
N THR A 428 -60.46 70.41 -2.29
CA THR A 428 -61.63 71.28 -2.47
C THR A 428 -61.31 72.69 -1.97
N THR A 429 -60.91 73.57 -2.89
CA THR A 429 -61.46 74.93 -3.07
C THR A 429 -60.54 75.79 -3.96
N SER A 430 -60.91 75.94 -5.25
CA SER A 430 -61.23 77.23 -5.89
C SER A 430 -61.37 77.03 -7.41
N SER A 431 -62.58 77.01 -7.96
CA SER A 431 -63.39 78.16 -8.43
C SER A 431 -63.20 78.47 -9.92
N ASN A 432 -64.07 77.93 -10.78
CA ASN A 432 -64.80 78.59 -11.89
C ASN A 432 -65.42 77.57 -12.85
#